data_AF-A0A5K1EB19-F1
#
_entry.id   AF-A0A5K1EB19-F1
#
_cell.length_a   1.000
_cell.length_b   1.000
_cell.length_c   1.000
_cell.angle_alpha   90.00
_cell.angle_beta   90.00
_cell.angle_gamma   90.00
#
_symmetry.space_group_name_H-M   'P 1'
#
loop_
_entity.id
_entity.type
_entity.pdbx_description
1 polymer ?
#
loop_
_entity_poly.entity_id
_entity_poly.type
_entity_poly.pdbx_seq_one_letter_code
_entity_poly.pdbx_strand_id
1 'polypeptide(L)' 'MTYPQPKYSAFREASFGHATLETKNRTHAYYSWHRNQDDVAVVADSMWFYNRVWYPKPEPGTTM' A
#
# COMPACT_ATOMS: atom_id res chain seq x y z
N MET A 1 -15.25 12.45 -7.47
CA MET A 1 -14.95 11.47 -6.40
C MET A 1 -16.27 10.93 -5.87
N THR A 2 -16.47 9.62 -5.80
CA THR A 2 -17.71 9.02 -5.29
C THR A 2 -17.70 8.98 -3.76
N TYR A 3 -18.78 9.45 -3.12
CA TYR A 3 -18.96 9.48 -1.66
C TYR A 3 -20.22 8.69 -1.25
N PRO A 4 -20.16 7.87 -0.18
CA PRO A 4 -18.98 7.57 0.64
C PRO A 4 -17.94 6.73 -0.12
N GLN A 5 -16.74 6.58 0.46
CA GLN A 5 -15.72 5.68 -0.09
C GLN A 5 -16.30 4.26 -0.16
N PRO A 6 -16.28 3.61 -1.35
CA PRO A 6 -16.79 2.26 -1.47
C PRO A 6 -15.88 1.27 -0.73
N LYS A 7 -16.46 0.21 -0.19
CA LYS A 7 -15.74 -0.77 0.66
C LYS A 7 -14.54 -1.45 -0.01
N TYR A 8 -14.51 -1.52 -1.34
CA TYR A 8 -13.40 -2.11 -2.09
C TYR A 8 -12.19 -1.17 -2.24
N SER A 9 -12.34 0.12 -1.93
CA SER A 9 -11.24 1.09 -1.94
C SER A 9 -10.64 1.16 -0.54
N ALA A 10 -9.44 0.60 -0.35
CA ALA A 10 -8.76 0.60 0.95
C ALA A 10 -8.21 2.00 1.31
N PHE A 11 -7.51 2.65 0.38
CA PHE A 11 -6.93 3.98 0.55
C PHE A 11 -7.07 4.78 -0.76
N ARG A 12 -7.22 6.11 -0.66
CA ARG A 12 -7.21 7.04 -1.80
C ARG A 12 -6.86 8.47 -1.35
N GLU A 13 -5.90 9.09 -2.03
CA GLU A 13 -5.52 10.49 -1.81
C GLU A 13 -5.15 11.14 -3.16
N ALA A 14 -5.56 12.39 -3.38
CA ALA A 14 -5.30 13.14 -4.61
C ALA A 14 -4.05 14.03 -4.47
N SER A 15 -2.87 13.42 -4.52
CA SER A 15 -1.57 14.10 -4.41
C SER A 15 -0.60 13.58 -5.48
N PHE A 16 0.29 14.45 -5.98
CA PHE A 16 1.42 14.00 -6.81
C PHE A 16 2.42 13.23 -5.95
N GLY A 17 3.05 12.19 -6.51
CA GLY A 17 3.93 11.31 -5.76
C GLY A 17 4.52 10.17 -6.60
N HIS A 18 5.27 9.29 -5.94
CA HIS A 18 5.78 8.04 -6.52
C HIS A 18 5.65 6.89 -5.51
N ALA A 19 5.67 5.65 -6.00
CA ALA A 19 5.64 4.46 -5.14
C ALA A 19 6.90 3.63 -5.31
N THR A 20 7.29 2.94 -4.24
CA THR A 20 8.33 1.91 -4.24
C THR A 20 7.74 0.57 -3.84
N LEU A 21 8.22 -0.50 -4.50
CA LEU A 21 7.90 -1.88 -4.14
C LEU A 21 9.21 -2.63 -3.92
N GLU A 22 9.48 -2.97 -2.67
CA GLU A 22 10.71 -3.62 -2.24
C GLU A 22 10.46 -5.10 -1.95
N THR A 23 10.86 -5.97 -2.88
CA THR A 23 10.83 -7.42 -2.66
C THR A 23 11.89 -7.79 -1.62
N LYS A 24 11.46 -8.26 -0.45
CA LYS A 24 12.39 -8.67 0.63
C LYS A 24 12.84 -10.12 0.45
N ASN A 25 11.91 -10.99 0.08
CA ASN A 25 12.15 -12.42 -0.12
C ASN A 25 10.98 -13.05 -0.90
N ARG A 26 10.97 -14.39 -1.02
CA ARG A 26 9.91 -15.12 -1.75
C ARG A 26 8.50 -14.93 -1.18
N THR A 27 8.36 -14.50 0.07
CA THR A 27 7.06 -14.39 0.76
C THR A 27 6.59 -12.96 0.98
N HIS A 28 7.50 -11.98 1.08
CA HIS A 28 7.16 -10.61 1.47
C HIS A 28 7.72 -9.58 0.50
N ALA A 29 6.89 -8.60 0.16
CA ALA A 29 7.31 -7.34 -0.44
C ALA A 29 6.72 -6.17 0.34
N TYR A 30 7.46 -5.08 0.45
CA TYR A 30 7.01 -3.85 1.12
C TYR A 30 6.65 -2.80 0.08
N TYR A 31 5.43 -2.31 0.13
CA TYR A 31 4.98 -1.20 -0.70
C TYR A 31 4.96 0.08 0.14
N SER A 32 5.44 1.16 -0.45
CA SER A 32 5.28 2.50 0.11
C SER A 32 5.01 3.53 -0.97
N TRP A 33 4.09 4.45 -0.71
CA TRP A 33 3.78 5.59 -1.55
C TRP A 33 4.21 6.88 -0.86
N HIS A 34 4.91 7.74 -1.59
CA HIS A 34 5.51 8.99 -1.13
C HIS A 34 4.93 10.15 -1.93
N ARG A 35 4.52 11.23 -1.25
CA ARG A 35 3.99 12.43 -1.90
C ARG A 35 5.11 13.41 -2.19
N ASN A 36 4.95 14.21 -3.25
CA ASN A 36 5.95 15.21 -3.64
C ASN A 36 6.06 16.40 -2.68
N GLN A 37 5.04 16.62 -1.85
CA GLN A 37 4.94 17.76 -0.93
C GLN A 37 5.54 17.48 0.45
N ASP A 38 6.00 16.25 0.71
CA ASP A 38 6.66 15.89 1.96
C ASP A 38 8.19 16.09 1.77
N ASP A 39 8.79 16.96 2.58
CA ASP A 39 10.23 17.37 2.50
C ASP A 39 11.22 16.26 2.93
N VAL A 40 10.70 15.11 3.35
CA VAL A 40 11.46 13.94 3.83
C VAL A 40 10.70 12.68 3.37
N ALA A 41 11.33 11.50 3.39
CA ALA A 41 10.77 10.18 3.04
C ALA A 41 9.59 9.72 3.93
N VAL A 42 8.56 10.57 4.05
CA VAL A 42 7.33 10.34 4.76
C VAL A 42 6.46 9.49 3.86
N VAL A 43 6.16 8.29 4.35
CA VAL A 43 5.31 7.35 3.64
C VAL A 43 3.86 7.76 3.88
N ALA A 44 3.17 8.18 2.82
CA ALA A 44 1.77 8.55 2.87
C ALA A 44 0.84 7.33 2.90
N ASP A 45 1.26 6.22 2.28
CA ASP A 45 0.60 4.92 2.41
C ASP A 45 1.63 3.79 2.36
N SER A 46 1.42 2.73 3.15
CA SER A 46 2.32 1.58 3.20
C SER A 46 1.60 0.27 3.45
N MET A 47 2.07 -0.80 2.83
CA MET A 47 1.49 -2.13 3.01
C MET A 47 2.51 -3.24 2.81
N TRP A 48 2.37 -4.32 3.57
CA TRP A 48 3.08 -5.57 3.31
C TRP A 48 2.27 -6.44 2.36
N PHE A 49 2.88 -6.82 1.25
CA PHE A 49 2.35 -7.81 0.32
C PHE A 49 2.82 -9.20 0.71
N TYR A 50 1.88 -10.12 0.78
CA TYR A 50 2.14 -11.54 1.03
C TYR A 50 2.01 -12.31 -0.28
N ASN A 51 3.09 -12.98 -0.68
CA ASN A 51 3.12 -13.70 -1.95
C ASN A 51 2.01 -14.77 -2.02
N ARG A 52 1.16 -14.72 -3.06
CA ARG A 52 -0.01 -15.60 -3.20
C ARG A 52 0.32 -17.08 -3.42
N VAL A 53 1.57 -17.43 -3.75
CA VAL A 53 2.00 -18.83 -3.93
C VAL A 53 2.72 -19.33 -2.68
N TRP A 54 3.71 -18.56 -2.20
CA TRP A 54 4.58 -18.97 -1.10
C TRP A 54 4.07 -18.60 0.29
N TYR A 55 3.11 -17.66 0.39
CA TYR A 55 2.50 -17.22 1.64
C TYR A 55 1.08 -16.65 1.44
N PRO A 56 0.09 -17.49 1.07
CA PRO A 56 -1.28 -17.06 0.73
C PRO A 56 -2.12 -16.74 1.97
N LYS A 57 -1.66 -15.82 2.80
CA LYS A 57 -2.41 -15.33 3.96
C LYS A 57 -3.04 -13.96 3.67
N PRO A 58 -4.17 -13.63 4.29
CA PRO A 58 -4.69 -12.28 4.24
C PRO A 58 -3.64 -11.28 4.76
N GLU A 59 -3.45 -10.19 4.02
CA GLU A 59 -2.63 -9.09 4.45
C GLU A 59 -3.27 -8.33 5.64
N PRO A 60 -2.46 -7.69 6.49
CA PRO A 60 -2.97 -6.82 7.55
C PRO A 60 -3.84 -5.72 6.95
N GLY A 61 -5.04 -5.51 7.50
CA GLY A 61 -6.00 -4.50 7.00
C GLY A 61 -6.92 -4.96 5.87
N THR A 62 -6.79 -6.21 5.40
CA THR A 62 -7.73 -6.81 4.40
C THR A 62 -8.85 -7.64 5.07
N THR A 63 -8.80 -7.83 6.38
CA THR A 63 -9.86 -8.51 7.17
C THR A 63 -10.93 -7.50 7.56
N MET A 64 -12.11 -7.58 6.93
CA MET A 64 -13.34 -7.04 7.51
C MET A 64 -13.97 -8.07 8.46
#